data_AF-A0A7S2TZT9-F1
#
_entry.id   AF-A0A7S2TZT9-F1
#
_cell.length_a   1.000
_cell.length_b   1.000
_cell.length_c   1.000
_cell.angle_alpha   90.00
_cell.angle_beta   90.00
_cell.angle_gamma   90.00
#
_symmetry.space_group_name_H-M   'P 1'
#
loop_
_entity.id
_entity.type
_entity.pdbx_description
1 polymer ?
#
loop_
_entity_poly.entity_id
_entity_poly.type
_entity_poly.pdbx_seq_one_letter_code
_entity_poly.pdbx_strand_id
1 'polypeptide(L)'
;VNDPHIKNFWKMMREKFNEEERAQFLTFVWGRSRLPTSASDFSQRFTLSSHGRSRSNPDAWFPIAHTCAFSMEFPRYTNIDVMTKKIKWAMSNCTTTDADGSITRHGRVVGLAEDDDEVESLWS
;
A
#
# COMPACT_ATOMS: atom_id res chain seq x y z
N VAL A 1 -15.79 13.90 4.63
CA VAL A 1 -15.12 12.88 3.79
C VAL A 1 -16.17 11.95 3.21
N ASN A 2 -16.64 12.20 1.98
CA ASN A 2 -17.78 11.46 1.40
C ASN A 2 -17.43 10.53 0.25
N ASP A 3 -16.15 10.44 -0.12
CA ASP A 3 -15.76 9.61 -1.25
C ASP A 3 -15.82 8.10 -0.91
N PRO A 4 -16.55 7.27 -1.68
CA PRO A 4 -16.63 5.83 -1.48
C PRO A 4 -15.27 5.12 -1.42
N HIS A 5 -14.26 5.56 -2.17
CA HIS A 5 -12.94 4.90 -2.16
C HIS A 5 -12.26 5.05 -0.79
N ILE A 6 -12.37 6.23 -0.16
CA ILE A 6 -11.83 6.47 1.18
C ILE A 6 -12.62 5.73 2.25
N LYS A 7 -13.96 5.63 2.10
CA LYS A 7 -14.80 4.86 3.01
C LYS A 7 -14.43 3.37 2.97
N ASN A 8 -14.22 2.82 1.77
CA ASN A 8 -13.79 1.43 1.57
C ASN A 8 -12.42 1.16 2.18
N PHE A 9 -11.47 2.08 2.01
CA PHE A 9 -10.16 1.99 2.66
C PHE A 9 -10.28 1.86 4.19
N TRP A 10 -11.01 2.77 4.83
CA TRP A 10 -11.17 2.72 6.29
C TRP A 10 -11.99 1.51 6.76
N LYS A 11 -12.94 1.05 5.94
CA LYS A 11 -13.68 -0.19 6.20
C LYS A 11 -12.73 -1.40 6.16
N MET A 12 -11.85 -1.47 5.16
CA MET A 12 -10.83 -2.52 5.04
C MET A 12 -9.90 -2.50 6.26
N MET A 13 -9.35 -1.33 6.64
CA MET A 13 -8.47 -1.22 7.80
C MET A 13 -9.12 -1.72 9.10
N ARG A 14 -10.42 -1.49 9.28
CA ARG A 14 -11.16 -1.93 10.48
C ARG A 14 -11.60 -3.39 10.44
N GLU A 15 -12.11 -3.86 9.31
CA GLU A 15 -12.82 -5.14 9.21
C GLU A 15 -11.97 -6.27 8.60
N LYS A 16 -10.97 -5.95 7.77
CA LYS A 16 -10.19 -6.93 7.01
C LYS A 16 -8.75 -7.08 7.50
N PHE A 17 -8.23 -6.10 8.24
CA PHE A 17 -6.88 -6.11 8.79
C PHE A 17 -6.89 -6.41 10.28
N ASN A 18 -6.02 -7.32 10.71
CA ASN A 18 -5.71 -7.55 12.12
C ASN A 18 -4.69 -6.53 12.65
N GLU A 19 -4.29 -6.65 13.92
CA GLU A 19 -3.34 -5.72 14.54
C GLU A 19 -1.95 -5.78 13.90
N GLU A 20 -1.46 -6.98 13.57
CA GLU A 20 -0.17 -7.13 12.89
C GLU A 20 -0.17 -6.47 11.51
N GLU A 21 -1.22 -6.67 10.72
CA GLU A 21 -1.37 -6.10 9.37
C GLU A 21 -1.51 -4.58 9.42
N ARG A 22 -2.17 -4.02 10.44
CA ARG A 22 -2.21 -2.57 10.65
C ARG A 22 -0.83 -2.00 10.98
N ALA A 23 -0.05 -2.70 11.80
CA ALA A 23 1.33 -2.30 12.10
C ALA A 23 2.21 -2.37 10.84
N GLN A 24 2.10 -3.45 10.07
CA GLN A 24 2.80 -3.60 8.79
C GLN A 24 2.41 -2.50 7.79
N PHE A 25 1.13 -2.14 7.72
CA PHE A 25 0.66 -1.07 6.86
C PHE A 25 1.33 0.26 7.19
N LEU A 26 1.46 0.58 8.48
CA LEU A 26 2.15 1.81 8.91
C LEU A 26 3.62 1.80 8.51
N THR A 27 4.32 0.68 8.68
CA THR A 27 5.70 0.53 8.19
C THR A 27 5.78 0.74 6.68
N PHE A 28 4.82 0.19 5.93
CA PHE A 28 4.75 0.33 4.47
C PHE A 28 4.54 1.77 3.99
N VAL A 29 3.71 2.58 4.67
CA VAL A 29 3.43 3.97 4.23
C VAL A 29 4.31 5.03 4.86
N TRP A 30 5.02 4.70 5.94
CA TRP A 30 5.80 5.67 6.72
C TRP A 30 7.30 5.36 6.73
N GLY A 31 7.70 4.14 6.36
CA GLY A 31 9.11 3.73 6.28
C GLY A 31 9.84 3.74 7.61
N ARG A 32 9.11 3.73 8.74
CA ARG A 32 9.70 3.68 10.09
C ARG A 32 9.21 2.44 10.80
N SER A 33 10.15 1.73 11.42
CA SER A 33 9.88 0.48 12.15
C SER A 33 9.23 0.70 13.52
N ARG A 34 9.20 1.94 14.04
CA ARG A 34 8.61 2.28 15.34
C ARG A 34 7.52 3.34 15.20
N LEU A 35 6.32 3.01 15.69
CA LEU A 35 5.23 3.95 15.90
C LEU A 35 5.68 5.11 16.80
N PRO A 36 5.25 6.36 16.54
CA PRO A 36 5.47 7.45 17.48
C PRO A 36 4.73 7.18 18.78
N THR A 37 5.31 7.59 19.90
CA THR A 37 4.75 7.35 21.24
C THR A 37 3.49 8.18 21.51
N SER A 38 3.28 9.28 20.77
CA SER A 38 2.08 10.12 20.87
C SER A 38 1.59 10.58 19.50
N ALA A 39 0.30 10.91 19.41
CA ALA A 39 -0.30 11.55 18.23
C ALA A 39 0.36 12.89 17.87
N SER A 40 0.94 13.59 18.85
CA SER A 40 1.68 14.85 18.66
C SER A 40 3.06 14.66 18.02
N ASP A 41 3.60 13.44 18.04
CA ASP A 41 4.91 13.11 17.43
C ASP A 41 4.79 12.84 15.92
N PHE A 42 3.58 12.81 15.36
CA PHE A 42 3.39 12.73 13.91
C PHE A 42 3.72 14.10 13.30
N SER A 43 4.92 14.23 12.72
CA SER A 43 5.34 15.45 12.02
C SER A 43 4.60 15.69 10.71
N GLN A 44 3.91 14.68 10.18
CA GLN A 44 3.20 14.72 8.90
C GLN A 44 1.83 14.05 9.01
N ARG A 45 0.84 14.56 8.27
CA ARG A 45 -0.50 13.96 8.20
C ARG A 45 -0.54 12.91 7.10
N PHE A 46 -1.12 11.74 7.41
CA PHE A 46 -1.32 10.71 6.42
C PHE A 46 -2.29 11.17 5.33
N THR A 47 -1.88 11.06 4.07
CA THR A 47 -2.68 11.51 2.92
C THR A 47 -3.01 10.34 1.99
N LEU A 48 -4.27 10.28 1.54
CA LEU A 48 -4.76 9.29 0.59
C LEU A 48 -5.22 9.97 -0.70
N SER A 49 -4.76 9.47 -1.84
CA SER A 49 -5.14 9.96 -3.17
C SER A 49 -5.55 8.82 -4.11
N SER A 50 -6.31 9.17 -5.15
CA SER A 50 -6.67 8.23 -6.21
C SER A 50 -5.56 8.19 -7.26
N HIS A 51 -5.17 6.98 -7.69
CA HIS A 51 -4.21 6.83 -8.78
C HIS A 51 -4.87 7.21 -10.12
N GLY A 52 -4.37 8.28 -10.76
CA GLY A 52 -5.04 8.90 -11.92
C GLY A 52 -5.03 8.07 -13.20
N ARG A 53 -4.05 7.18 -13.38
CA ARG A 53 -3.87 6.38 -14.61
C ARG A 53 -4.69 5.10 -14.64
N SER A 54 -5.28 4.68 -13.53
CA SER A 54 -5.97 3.39 -13.40
C SER A 54 -7.46 3.46 -13.75
N ARG A 55 -7.95 4.52 -14.42
CA ARG A 55 -9.38 4.75 -14.63
C ARG A 55 -10.05 3.68 -15.50
N SER A 56 -9.35 3.14 -16.47
CA SER A 56 -9.90 2.16 -17.41
C SER A 56 -9.90 0.73 -16.87
N ASN A 57 -8.91 0.38 -16.03
CA ASN A 57 -8.82 -0.93 -15.41
C ASN A 57 -8.22 -0.80 -13.99
N PRO A 58 -8.99 -0.38 -12.98
CA PRO A 58 -8.45 -0.07 -11.65
C PRO A 58 -7.85 -1.28 -10.94
N ASP A 59 -8.39 -2.46 -11.18
CA ASP A 59 -8.01 -3.69 -10.49
C ASP A 59 -6.70 -4.30 -11.01
N ALA A 60 -6.21 -3.87 -12.17
CA ALA A 60 -4.88 -4.24 -12.66
C ALA A 60 -3.73 -3.55 -11.91
N TRP A 61 -3.99 -2.40 -11.28
CA TRP A 61 -2.94 -1.58 -10.68
C TRP A 61 -2.76 -1.90 -9.19
N PHE A 62 -1.53 -1.76 -8.70
CA PHE A 62 -1.20 -1.85 -7.29
C PHE A 62 -1.21 -0.46 -6.62
N PRO A 63 -1.37 -0.39 -5.29
CA PRO A 63 -1.19 0.88 -4.58
C PRO A 63 0.28 1.31 -4.60
N ILE A 64 0.52 2.62 -4.53
CA ILE A 64 1.85 3.21 -4.45
C ILE A 64 1.95 3.95 -3.11
N ALA A 65 2.94 3.61 -2.31
CA ALA A 65 3.25 4.29 -1.07
C ALA A 65 4.41 5.27 -1.27
N HIS A 66 4.25 6.48 -0.75
CA HIS A 66 5.29 7.50 -0.68
C HIS A 66 5.72 7.64 0.77
N THR A 67 6.67 6.80 1.18
CA THR A 67 7.13 6.70 2.57
C THR A 67 7.62 8.03 3.15
N CYS A 68 8.43 8.77 2.40
CA CYS A 68 8.96 10.08 2.83
C CYS A 68 7.85 11.12 3.09
N ALA A 69 6.77 11.06 2.31
CA ALA A 69 5.66 12.02 2.36
C ALA A 69 4.49 11.53 3.22
N PHE A 70 4.61 10.34 3.83
CA PHE A 70 3.56 9.69 4.58
C PHE A 70 2.21 9.72 3.82
N SER A 71 2.23 9.23 2.59
CA SER A 71 1.03 9.20 1.75
C SER A 71 0.95 7.92 0.93
N MET A 72 -0.26 7.56 0.53
CA MET A 72 -0.51 6.45 -0.37
C MET A 72 -1.50 6.88 -1.44
N GLU A 73 -1.21 6.50 -2.68
CA GLU A 73 -2.19 6.55 -3.75
C GLU A 73 -2.62 5.13 -4.14
N PHE A 74 -3.90 4.97 -4.43
CA PHE A 74 -4.44 3.70 -4.87
C PHE A 74 -5.57 3.86 -5.90
N PRO A 75 -5.75 2.88 -6.79
CA PRO A 75 -6.88 2.83 -7.71
C PRO A 75 -8.24 2.85 -7.01
N ARG A 76 -9.28 3.30 -7.73
CA ARG A 76 -10.67 3.11 -7.32
C ARG A 76 -11.10 1.67 -7.62
N TYR A 77 -10.59 0.72 -6.84
CA TYR A 77 -10.89 -0.70 -7.00
C TYR A 77 -12.39 -0.97 -7.04
N THR A 78 -12.78 -1.98 -7.81
CA THR A 78 -14.19 -2.34 -8.02
C THR A 78 -14.88 -2.80 -6.74
N ASN A 79 -14.14 -3.45 -5.83
CA ASN A 79 -14.63 -3.88 -4.53
C ASN A 79 -13.54 -3.87 -3.45
N ILE A 80 -13.99 -4.02 -2.19
CA ILE A 80 -13.13 -3.99 -1.01
C ILE A 80 -12.17 -5.19 -0.93
N ASP A 81 -12.54 -6.35 -1.46
CA ASP A 81 -11.72 -7.56 -1.41
C ASP A 81 -10.53 -7.45 -2.37
N VAL A 82 -10.70 -6.87 -3.56
CA VAL A 82 -9.61 -6.54 -4.49
C VAL A 82 -8.66 -5.53 -3.84
N MET A 83 -9.20 -4.46 -3.25
CA MET A 83 -8.40 -3.48 -2.51
C MET A 83 -7.56 -4.15 -1.41
N THR A 84 -8.20 -5.02 -0.62
CA THR A 84 -7.54 -5.77 0.46
C THR A 84 -6.39 -6.62 -0.09
N LYS A 85 -6.64 -7.40 -1.13
CA LYS A 85 -5.65 -8.28 -1.76
C LYS A 85 -4.46 -7.47 -2.28
N LYS A 86 -4.71 -6.39 -3.03
CA LYS A 86 -3.67 -5.57 -3.66
C LYS A 86 -2.83 -4.83 -2.61
N ILE A 87 -3.45 -4.28 -1.56
CA ILE A 87 -2.72 -3.60 -0.49
C ILE A 87 -1.89 -4.59 0.33
N LYS A 88 -2.45 -5.74 0.73
CA LYS A 88 -1.68 -6.77 1.44
C LYS A 88 -0.51 -7.26 0.59
N TRP A 89 -0.74 -7.52 -0.69
CA TRP A 89 0.32 -7.93 -1.61
C TRP A 89 1.43 -6.87 -1.70
N ALA A 90 1.08 -5.60 -1.88
CA ALA A 90 2.06 -4.51 -1.95
C ALA A 90 2.87 -4.39 -0.65
N MET A 91 2.22 -4.49 0.51
CA MET A 91 2.90 -4.48 1.81
C MET A 91 3.88 -5.63 1.98
N SER A 92 3.52 -6.84 1.53
CA SER A 92 4.38 -8.02 1.67
C SER A 92 5.52 -8.07 0.65
N ASN A 93 5.35 -7.46 -0.52
CA ASN A 93 6.32 -7.54 -1.62
C ASN A 93 7.18 -6.27 -1.78
N CYS A 94 6.76 -5.14 -1.21
CA CYS A 94 7.56 -3.91 -1.18
C CYS A 94 8.36 -3.85 0.11
N THR A 95 9.56 -4.43 0.10
CA THR A 95 10.55 -4.22 1.15
C THR A 95 11.08 -2.79 1.04
N THR A 96 10.68 -1.90 1.94
CA THR A 96 11.38 -0.62 2.07
C THR A 96 12.79 -0.94 2.55
N THR A 97 13.78 -0.65 1.72
CA THR A 97 15.19 -0.73 2.09
C THR A 97 15.41 0.22 3.27
N ASP A 98 15.54 -0.33 4.48
CA ASP A 98 16.01 0.43 5.62
C ASP A 98 17.38 1.02 5.29
N ALA A 99 17.56 2.31 5.52
CA ALA A 99 18.81 3.04 5.36
C ALA A 99 19.80 2.70 6.50
N ASP A 100 20.00 1.41 6.78
CA ASP A 100 21.09 0.89 7.63
C ASP A 100 21.68 -0.38 6.99
N GLY A 101 22.65 -0.18 6.09
CA GLY A 101 23.85 -1.01 5.87
C GLY A 101 23.78 -2.51 5.56
N SER A 102 22.67 -3.23 5.68
CA SER A 102 22.62 -4.69 5.49
C SER A 102 21.58 -5.08 4.44
N ILE A 103 22.02 -5.17 3.18
CA ILE A 103 21.21 -5.68 2.07
C ILE A 103 21.23 -7.21 2.14
N THR A 104 20.08 -7.84 2.33
CA THR A 104 19.86 -9.19 1.80
C THR A 104 18.43 -9.36 1.26
N ARG A 105 18.38 -9.52 -0.07
CA ARG A 105 17.32 -10.04 -0.97
C ARG A 105 16.49 -9.02 -1.75
N HIS A 106 17.06 -8.65 -2.91
CA HIS A 106 16.44 -8.37 -4.21
C HIS A 106 14.96 -7.94 -4.23
N GLY A 107 14.71 -6.63 -4.24
CA GLY A 107 13.39 -6.04 -4.53
C GLY A 107 13.44 -5.16 -5.77
N ARG A 108 12.74 -5.58 -6.83
CA ARG A 108 12.52 -4.88 -8.11
C ARG A 108 11.60 -3.67 -7.88
N VAL A 109 11.92 -2.53 -8.49
CA VAL A 109 11.05 -1.35 -8.53
C VAL A 109 9.73 -1.74 -9.22
N VAL A 110 8.67 -1.97 -8.44
CA VAL A 110 7.32 -2.24 -8.98
C VAL A 110 6.67 -0.92 -9.38
N GLY A 111 7.06 -0.49 -10.58
CA GLY A 111 6.54 0.69 -11.24
C GLY A 111 6.69 0.57 -12.75
N LEU A 112 6.42 -0.61 -13.32
CA LEU A 112 6.25 -0.79 -14.76
C LEU A 112 5.13 -1.79 -14.99
N ALA A 113 4.06 -1.30 -15.61
CA ALA A 113 3.10 -2.14 -16.29
C ALA A 113 3.81 -2.71 -17.52
N GLU A 114 4.45 -3.88 -17.39
CA GLU A 114 4.97 -4.64 -18.54
C GLU A 114 4.76 -6.15 -18.27
N ASP A 115 4.01 -6.74 -19.19
CA ASP A 115 3.63 -8.15 -19.41
C ASP A 115 2.74 -8.87 -18.38
N ASP A 116 1.45 -8.92 -18.74
CA ASP A 116 0.34 -9.61 -18.08
C ASP A 116 0.50 -11.15 -18.04
N ASP A 117 1.47 -11.74 -18.75
CA ASP A 117 1.61 -13.20 -18.87
C ASP A 117 2.42 -13.88 -17.75
N GLU A 118 3.25 -13.14 -16.98
CA GLU A 118 4.08 -13.77 -15.92
C GLU A 118 3.33 -13.86 -14.58
N VAL A 119 2.47 -12.89 -14.28
CA VAL A 119 1.66 -12.90 -13.05
C VAL A 119 0.60 -14.00 -13.08
N GLU A 120 0.16 -14.40 -14.29
CA GLU A 120 -0.80 -15.48 -14.52
C GLU A 120 -0.27 -16.88 -14.15
N SER A 121 1.06 -17.04 -14.17
CA SER A 121 1.75 -18.29 -13.79
C SER A 121 1.94 -18.48 -12.28
N LEU A 122 1.77 -17.42 -11.49
CA LEU A 122 1.96 -17.44 -10.03
C LEU A 122 0.70 -17.83 -9.24
N TRP A 123 -0.41 -18.08 -9.93
CA TRP A 123 -1.66 -18.55 -9.33
C TRP A 123 -2.28 -19.77 -10.04
N SER A 124 -1.47 -20.53 -10.81
CA SER A 124 -1.76 -21.94 -11.13
C SER A 124 -1.23 -22.90 -10.07
#